data_AF-A0A6N7SM85-F1
#
_entry.id   AF-A0A6N7SM85-F1
#
_cell.length_a   1.000
_cell.length_b   1.000
_cell.length_c   1.000
_cell.angle_alpha   90.00
_cell.angle_beta   90.00
_cell.angle_gamma   90.00
#
_symmetry.space_group_name_H-M   'P 1'
#
loop_
_entity.id
_entity.type
_entity.pdbx_description
1 polymer ?
#
loop_
_entity_poly.entity_id
_entity_poly.type
_entity_poly.pdbx_seq_one_letter_code
_entity_poly.pdbx_strand_id
1 'polypeptide(L)'
;MSGIPVKKVKAAAYILSGLFAGLAALFMCSRQGGITSDTGSGFEMTVMLGMFLGGIPVEGGMETKLFKTIIGLPCLIIIQSGLTILGVDAGIYQFVEAVILLIVIIMTHFLKNYTKQRDEKIMAQVLLEEEAKQA
;
A
#
# COMPACT_ATOMS: atom_id res chain seq x y z
N MET A 1 18.11 18.05 -12.90
CA MET A 1 17.23 18.10 -11.71
C MET A 1 15.88 18.62 -12.16
N SER A 2 14.89 17.72 -12.23
CA SER A 2 13.59 17.99 -12.86
C SER A 2 12.87 19.17 -12.19
N GLY A 3 12.40 20.15 -12.98
CA GLY A 3 11.86 21.44 -12.56
C GLY A 3 10.46 21.42 -11.91
N ILE A 4 10.10 20.34 -11.23
CA ILE A 4 8.80 20.23 -10.56
C ILE A 4 8.87 21.02 -9.25
N PRO A 5 7.95 21.97 -8.98
CA PRO A 5 7.93 22.72 -7.73
C PRO A 5 7.45 21.84 -6.57
N VAL A 6 8.40 21.09 -5.98
CA VAL A 6 8.16 20.14 -4.88
C VAL A 6 7.39 20.78 -3.72
N LYS A 7 7.67 22.06 -3.41
CA LYS A 7 6.97 22.81 -2.35
C LYS A 7 5.46 22.94 -2.61
N LYS A 8 5.06 23.26 -3.84
CA LYS A 8 3.64 23.43 -4.21
C LYS A 8 2.92 22.08 -4.23
N VAL A 9 3.56 21.05 -4.76
CA VAL A 9 2.99 19.70 -4.82
C VAL A 9 2.81 19.10 -3.42
N LYS A 10 3.81 19.24 -2.53
CA LYS A 10 3.70 18.79 -1.14
C LYS A 10 2.60 19.54 -0.38
N ALA A 11 2.51 20.85 -0.55
CA ALA A 11 1.46 21.65 0.10
C ALA A 11 0.06 21.22 -0.38
N ALA A 12 -0.13 21.06 -1.69
CA ALA A 12 -1.40 20.59 -2.24
C ALA A 12 -1.77 19.19 -1.74
N ALA A 13 -0.80 18.27 -1.65
CA ALA A 13 -1.03 16.91 -1.15
C ALA A 13 -1.46 16.90 0.32
N TYR A 14 -0.83 17.70 1.18
CA TYR A 14 -1.20 17.81 2.60
C TYR A 14 -2.59 18.42 2.79
N ILE A 15 -2.92 19.48 2.04
CA ILE A 15 -4.25 20.11 2.10
C ILE A 15 -5.32 19.11 1.67
N LEU A 16 -5.08 18.38 0.57
CA LEU A 16 -6.02 17.39 0.07
C LEU A 16 -6.20 16.24 1.08
N SER A 17 -5.11 15.69 1.62
CA SER A 17 -5.15 14.64 2.64
C SER A 17 -5.92 15.08 3.88
N GLY A 18 -5.70 16.30 4.36
CA GLY A 18 -6.42 16.84 5.52
C GLY A 18 -7.92 17.01 5.27
N LEU A 19 -8.29 17.45 4.06
CA LEU A 19 -9.69 17.60 3.65
C LEU A 19 -10.42 16.25 3.60
N PHE A 20 -9.80 15.22 3.02
CA PHE A 20 -10.36 13.86 3.01
C PHE A 20 -10.41 13.23 4.41
N ALA A 21 -9.39 13.43 5.24
CA ALA A 21 -9.36 12.93 6.60
C ALA A 21 -10.48 13.55 7.46
N GLY A 22 -10.69 14.86 7.35
CA GLY A 22 -11.79 15.56 8.03
C GLY A 22 -13.17 15.06 7.57
N LEU A 23 -13.34 14.85 6.27
CA LEU A 23 -14.58 14.30 5.72
C LEU A 23 -14.84 12.86 6.20
N ALA A 24 -13.81 12.02 6.21
CA ALA A 24 -13.90 10.64 6.71
C ALA A 24 -14.24 10.60 8.21
N ALA A 25 -13.65 11.49 9.02
CA ALA A 25 -13.96 11.61 10.44
C ALA A 25 -15.42 12.03 10.69
N LEU A 26 -15.96 12.92 9.86
CA LEU A 26 -17.37 13.32 9.92
C LEU A 26 -18.31 12.13 9.67
N PHE A 27 -18.01 11.32 8.65
CA PHE A 27 -18.77 10.09 8.37
C PHE A 27 -18.65 9.05 9.48
N MET A 28 -17.44 8.83 10.03
CA MET A 28 -17.22 7.92 11.16
C MET A 28 -18.02 8.36 12.39
N CYS A 29 -17.97 9.65 12.74
CA CYS A 29 -18.71 10.20 13.88
C CYS A 29 -20.23 10.03 13.70
N SER A 30 -20.75 10.30 12.49
CA SER A 30 -22.16 10.11 12.17
C SER A 30 -22.60 8.64 12.24
N ARG A 31 -21.72 7.69 11.91
CA ARG A 31 -22.02 6.26 11.96
C ARG A 31 -21.98 5.70 13.38
N GLN A 32 -20.98 6.08 14.17
CA GLN A 32 -20.71 5.47 15.47
C GLN A 32 -21.50 6.13 16.62
N GLY A 33 -21.96 7.38 16.47
CA GLY A 33 -22.70 8.12 17.49
C GLY A 33 -21.90 8.48 18.75
N GLY A 34 -20.67 7.97 18.87
CA GLY A 34 -19.71 8.24 19.93
C GLY A 34 -18.34 7.71 19.52
N ILE A 35 -17.28 8.43 19.91
CA ILE A 35 -15.90 8.11 19.57
C ILE A 35 -15.19 7.76 20.87
N THR A 36 -14.63 6.57 20.98
CA THR A 36 -13.77 6.16 22.09
C THR A 36 -12.32 6.43 21.70
N SER A 37 -11.41 6.52 22.68
CA SER A 37 -9.98 6.77 22.42
C SER A 37 -9.32 5.78 21.44
N ASP A 38 -9.94 4.62 21.23
CA ASP A 38 -9.45 3.56 20.33
C ASP A 38 -10.08 3.60 18.93
N THR A 39 -11.12 4.40 18.68
CA THR A 39 -11.88 4.36 17.43
C THR A 39 -11.06 4.73 16.18
N GLY A 40 -9.95 5.46 16.33
CA GLY A 40 -9.03 5.77 15.22
C GLY A 40 -7.78 4.89 15.17
N SER A 41 -7.60 4.03 16.18
CA SER A 41 -6.42 3.18 16.31
C SER A 41 -6.41 2.11 15.22
N GLY A 42 -5.24 1.90 14.60
CA GLY A 42 -5.07 0.84 13.59
C GLY A 42 -5.58 1.17 12.19
N PHE A 43 -6.44 2.17 11.98
CA PHE A 43 -6.93 2.50 10.62
C PHE A 43 -5.83 2.86 9.64
N GLU A 44 -4.80 3.57 10.08
CA GLU A 44 -3.63 3.86 9.25
C GLU A 44 -2.97 2.56 8.77
N MET A 45 -2.82 1.60 9.68
CA MET A 45 -2.21 0.31 9.39
C MET A 45 -3.07 -0.50 8.42
N THR A 46 -4.38 -0.63 8.68
CA THR A 46 -5.34 -1.27 7.76
C THR A 46 -5.28 -0.67 6.35
N VAL A 47 -5.23 0.66 6.25
CA VAL A 47 -5.16 1.37 4.95
C VAL A 47 -3.85 1.04 4.23
N MET A 48 -2.71 1.08 4.91
CA MET A 48 -1.42 0.67 4.35
C MET A 48 -1.43 -0.78 3.88
N LEU A 49 -2.03 -1.66 4.66
CA LEU A 49 -2.16 -3.08 4.39
C LEU A 49 -2.96 -3.35 3.11
N GLY A 50 -4.06 -2.63 2.90
CA GLY A 50 -4.89 -2.77 1.70
C GLY A 50 -4.19 -2.22 0.45
N MET A 51 -3.40 -1.16 0.62
CA MET A 51 -2.53 -0.65 -0.46
C MET A 51 -1.46 -1.68 -0.84
N PHE A 52 -0.80 -2.30 0.13
CA PHE A 52 0.24 -3.31 -0.12
C PHE A 52 -0.33 -4.59 -0.71
N LEU A 53 -1.52 -5.03 -0.25
CA LEU A 53 -2.24 -6.15 -0.84
C LEU A 53 -2.58 -5.88 -2.33
N GLY A 54 -2.84 -4.62 -2.70
CA GLY A 54 -3.01 -4.20 -4.09
C GLY A 54 -1.73 -4.28 -4.94
N GLY A 55 -0.57 -4.54 -4.34
CA GLY A 55 0.71 -4.64 -5.04
C GLY A 55 1.43 -3.31 -5.23
N ILE A 56 1.26 -2.40 -4.26
CA ILE A 56 2.05 -1.17 -4.13
C ILE A 56 3.33 -1.47 -3.34
N PRO A 57 4.51 -1.06 -3.82
CA PRO A 57 5.77 -1.26 -3.11
C PRO A 57 5.81 -0.44 -1.81
N VAL A 58 6.33 -1.05 -0.74
CA VAL A 58 6.46 -0.42 0.60
C VAL A 58 7.41 0.78 0.56
N GLU A 59 8.45 0.73 -0.28
CA GLU A 59 9.41 1.82 -0.41
C GLU A 59 8.88 3.01 -1.24
N GLY A 60 7.73 2.84 -1.93
CA GLY A 60 7.22 3.81 -2.88
C GLY A 60 8.16 4.06 -4.06
N GLY A 61 7.73 4.85 -5.05
CA GLY A 61 8.56 5.18 -6.22
C GLY A 61 7.76 5.52 -7.46
N MET A 62 8.46 5.91 -8.54
CA MET A 62 7.85 6.34 -9.81
C MET A 62 6.97 5.25 -10.47
N GLU A 63 7.19 3.97 -10.15
CA GLU A 63 6.40 2.85 -10.67
C GLU A 63 5.09 2.61 -9.90
N THR A 64 4.82 3.41 -8.86
CA THR A 64 3.62 3.25 -8.02
C THR A 64 2.38 3.73 -8.76
N LYS A 65 1.56 2.78 -9.21
CA LYS A 65 0.26 3.06 -9.83
C LYS A 65 -0.84 3.08 -8.78
N LEU A 66 -1.40 4.25 -8.51
CA LEU A 66 -2.52 4.45 -7.55
C LEU A 66 -3.74 3.57 -7.87
N PHE A 67 -3.92 3.20 -9.14
CA PHE A 67 -5.04 2.36 -9.57
C PHE A 67 -5.03 0.95 -8.94
N LYS A 68 -3.86 0.48 -8.49
CA LYS A 68 -3.71 -0.82 -7.82
C LYS A 68 -4.41 -0.87 -6.45
N THR A 69 -4.47 0.25 -5.74
CA THR A 69 -5.14 0.34 -4.43
C THR A 69 -6.63 0.04 -4.52
N ILE A 70 -7.28 0.44 -5.62
CA ILE A 70 -8.72 0.28 -5.81
C ILE A 70 -9.13 -1.20 -5.75
N ILE A 71 -8.23 -2.10 -6.12
CA ILE A 71 -8.47 -3.55 -6.09
C ILE A 71 -8.14 -4.12 -4.71
N GLY A 72 -7.05 -3.67 -4.07
CA GLY A 72 -6.57 -4.24 -2.80
C GLY A 72 -7.35 -3.81 -1.56
N LEU A 73 -7.74 -2.54 -1.45
CA LEU A 73 -8.47 -2.00 -0.30
C LEU A 73 -9.81 -2.71 -0.02
N PRO A 74 -10.72 -2.89 -1.00
CA PRO A 74 -11.99 -3.56 -0.75
C PRO A 74 -11.82 -5.03 -0.37
N CYS A 75 -10.78 -5.73 -0.86
CA CYS A 75 -10.50 -7.10 -0.44
C CYS A 75 -10.25 -7.18 1.08
N LEU A 76 -9.47 -6.27 1.65
CA LEU A 76 -9.24 -6.26 3.10
C LEU A 76 -10.51 -5.95 3.89
N ILE A 77 -11.32 -5.00 3.42
CA ILE A 77 -12.58 -4.64 4.05
C ILE A 77 -13.55 -5.84 4.04
N ILE A 78 -13.56 -6.62 2.95
CA ILE A 78 -14.33 -7.86 2.85
C ILE A 78 -13.81 -8.91 3.84
N ILE A 79 -12.48 -9.06 3.98
CA ILE A 79 -11.88 -9.98 4.96
C ILE A 79 -12.31 -9.59 6.38
N GLN A 80 -12.16 -8.32 6.77
CA GLN A 80 -12.61 -7.85 8.09
C GLN A 80 -14.11 -8.06 8.31
N SER A 81 -14.93 -7.75 7.31
CA SER A 81 -16.38 -7.95 7.38
C SER A 81 -16.74 -9.43 7.50
N GLY A 82 -16.01 -10.31 6.79
CA GLY A 82 -16.14 -11.76 6.88
C GLY A 82 -15.78 -12.29 8.27
N LEU A 83 -14.67 -11.81 8.86
CA LEU A 83 -14.29 -12.16 10.22
C LEU A 83 -15.31 -11.66 11.26
N THR A 84 -15.94 -10.51 11.01
CA THR A 84 -17.01 -9.99 11.85
C THR A 84 -18.24 -10.88 11.86
N ILE A 85 -18.63 -11.42 10.70
CA ILE A 85 -19.75 -12.37 10.60
C ILE A 85 -19.45 -13.67 11.35
N LEU A 86 -18.18 -14.08 11.38
CA LEU A 86 -17.72 -15.26 12.14
C LEU A 86 -17.69 -15.04 13.66
N GLY A 87 -18.04 -13.84 14.15
CA GLY A 87 -18.11 -13.53 15.58
C GLY A 87 -16.74 -13.41 16.26
N VAL A 88 -15.71 -13.09 15.48
CA VAL A 88 -14.34 -12.93 15.99
C VAL A 88 -14.20 -11.58 16.71
N ASP A 89 -13.52 -11.57 17.87
CA ASP A 89 -13.32 -10.38 18.68
C ASP A 89 -12.32 -9.39 18.04
N ALA A 90 -12.48 -8.09 18.33
CA ALA A 90 -11.67 -7.01 17.77
C ALA A 90 -10.16 -7.18 18.04
N GLY A 91 -9.77 -7.78 19.16
CA GLY A 91 -8.35 -8.06 19.46
C GLY A 91 -7.70 -9.02 18.46
N ILE A 92 -8.47 -9.95 17.89
CA ILE A 92 -7.98 -10.91 16.90
C ILE A 92 -7.82 -10.24 15.52
N TYR A 93 -8.57 -9.17 15.23
CA TYR A 93 -8.45 -8.46 13.95
C TYR A 93 -7.06 -7.88 13.76
N GLN A 94 -6.54 -7.22 14.79
CA GLN A 94 -5.21 -6.61 14.75
C GLN A 94 -4.12 -7.67 14.55
N PHE A 95 -4.28 -8.86 15.15
CA PHE A 95 -3.36 -9.97 14.95
C PHE A 95 -3.43 -10.51 13.51
N VAL A 96 -4.62 -10.72 12.98
CA VAL A 96 -4.82 -11.21 11.61
C VAL A 96 -4.26 -10.22 10.58
N GLU A 97 -4.50 -8.92 10.78
CA GLU A 97 -3.89 -7.89 9.95
C GLU A 97 -2.36 -7.97 9.98
N ALA A 98 -1.74 -8.03 11.17
CA ALA A 98 -0.29 -8.16 11.28
C ALA A 98 0.26 -9.39 10.52
N VAL A 99 -0.44 -10.52 10.58
CA VAL A 99 -0.08 -11.74 9.83
C VAL A 99 -0.22 -11.52 8.32
N ILE A 100 -1.32 -10.94 7.86
CA ILE A 100 -1.54 -10.64 6.43
C ILE A 100 -0.43 -9.71 5.92
N LEU A 101 -0.10 -8.66 6.68
CA LEU A 101 0.97 -7.73 6.33
C LEU A 101 2.31 -8.44 6.21
N LEU A 102 2.64 -9.34 7.14
CA LEU A 102 3.87 -10.13 7.08
C LEU A 102 3.92 -10.96 5.79
N ILE A 103 2.82 -11.65 5.46
CA ILE A 103 2.71 -12.44 4.23
C ILE A 103 2.89 -11.56 2.99
N VAL A 104 2.22 -10.41 2.94
CA VAL A 104 2.30 -9.46 1.83
C VAL A 104 3.72 -8.93 1.67
N ILE A 105 4.42 -8.60 2.75
CA ILE A 105 5.81 -8.14 2.70
C ILE A 105 6.74 -9.25 2.23
N ILE A 106 6.61 -10.47 2.76
CA ILE A 106 7.44 -11.60 2.33
C ILE A 106 7.22 -11.87 0.85
N MET A 107 5.96 -11.91 0.40
CA MET A 107 5.61 -12.10 -1.00
C MET A 107 6.18 -10.98 -1.86
N THR A 108 5.98 -9.72 -1.48
CA THR A 108 6.48 -8.55 -2.21
C THR A 108 8.01 -8.54 -2.30
N HIS A 109 8.70 -8.87 -1.20
CA HIS A 109 10.15 -8.95 -1.15
C HIS A 109 10.68 -10.12 -2.00
N PHE A 110 10.01 -11.26 -1.97
CA PHE A 110 10.37 -12.42 -2.79
C PHE A 110 10.17 -12.13 -4.28
N LEU A 111 9.06 -11.49 -4.69
CA LEU A 111 8.84 -11.08 -6.08
C LEU A 111 9.86 -10.04 -6.56
N LYS A 112 10.24 -9.09 -5.70
CA LYS A 112 11.27 -8.08 -6.02
C LYS A 112 12.64 -8.73 -6.32
N ASN A 113 12.97 -9.83 -5.64
CA ASN A 113 14.18 -10.61 -5.92
C ASN A 113 14.17 -11.30 -7.29
N TYR A 114 13.01 -11.55 -7.91
CA TYR A 114 12.94 -12.08 -9.29
C TYR A 114 13.09 -11.00 -10.36
N THR A 115 12.57 -9.79 -10.14
CA THR A 115 12.74 -8.67 -11.09
C THR A 115 14.20 -8.24 -11.16
N LYS A 116 14.88 -8.15 -10.01
CA LYS A 116 16.31 -7.79 -9.95
C LYS A 116 17.20 -8.79 -10.70
N GLN A 117 16.86 -10.08 -10.67
CA GLN A 117 17.56 -11.12 -11.44
C GLN A 117 17.26 -11.10 -12.95
N ARG A 118 16.09 -10.64 -13.39
CA ARG A 118 15.78 -10.50 -14.82
C ARG A 118 16.53 -9.32 -15.43
N ASP A 119 16.58 -8.18 -14.73
CA ASP A 119 17.28 -7.00 -15.24
C ASP A 119 18.79 -7.23 -15.31
N GLU A 120 19.38 -7.95 -14.34
CA GLU A 120 20.80 -8.31 -14.37
C GLU A 120 21.13 -9.28 -15.53
N LYS A 121 20.23 -10.24 -15.82
CA LYS A 121 20.39 -11.15 -16.98
C LYS A 121 20.19 -10.44 -18.32
N ILE A 122 19.26 -9.48 -18.40
CA ILE A 122 19.02 -8.70 -19.63
C ILE A 122 20.21 -7.76 -19.89
N MET A 123 20.74 -7.10 -18.87
CA MET A 123 21.94 -6.24 -19.01
C MET A 123 23.18 -7.06 -19.39
N ALA A 124 23.35 -8.26 -18.83
CA ALA A 124 24.43 -9.16 -19.21
C ALA A 124 24.30 -9.66 -20.67
N GLN A 125 23.08 -9.90 -21.15
CA GLN A 125 22.85 -10.28 -22.56
C GLN A 125 23.08 -9.12 -23.53
N VAL A 126 22.72 -7.89 -23.17
CA VAL A 126 22.94 -6.69 -24.01
C VAL A 126 24.44 -6.38 -24.17
N LEU A 127 25.23 -6.51 -23.10
CA LEU A 127 26.68 -6.28 -23.15
C LEU A 127 27.41 -7.31 -24.04
N LEU A 128 26.99 -8.57 -24.01
CA LEU A 128 27.54 -9.63 -24.86
C LEU A 128 27.14 -9.44 -26.34
N GLU A 129 25.94 -8.92 -26.63
CA GLU A 129 25.55 -8.54 -27.99
C GLU A 129 26.35 -7.34 -28.52
N GLU A 130 26.75 -6.40 -27.65
CA GLU A 130 27.59 -5.26 -28.02
C GLU A 130 29.03 -5.68 -28.36
N GLU A 131 29.63 -6.57 -27.56
CA GLU A 131 30.98 -7.10 -27.84
C GLU A 131 31.02 -7.97 -29.11
N ALA A 132 29.96 -8.75 -29.38
CA ALA A 132 29.86 -9.56 -30.59
C ALA A 132 29.65 -8.73 -31.88
N LYS A 133 29.23 -7.47 -31.76
CA LYS A 133 29.04 -6.55 -32.89
C LYS A 133 30.26 -5.68 -33.17
N GLN A 134 31.22 -5.65 -32.24
CA GLN A 134 32.48 -4.92 -32.36
C GLN A 134 33.66 -5.79 -32.81
N ALA A 135 33.49 -7.13 -32.82
CA ALA A 135 34.43 -8.11 -33.38
C ALA A 135 34.07 -8.46 -34.83
#